data_AF-A0AAQ4FQ69-F1
#
_entry.id   AF-A0AAQ4FQ69-F1
#
_cell.length_a   1.000
_cell.length_b   1.000
_cell.length_c   1.000
_cell.angle_alpha   90.00
_cell.angle_beta   90.00
_cell.angle_gamma   90.00
#
_symmetry.space_group_name_H-M   'P 1'
#
loop_
_entity.id
_entity.type
_entity.pdbx_description
1 polymer ?
#
loop_
_entity_poly.entity_id
_entity_poly.type
_entity_poly.pdbx_seq_one_letter_code
_entity_poly.pdbx_strand_id
1 'polypeptide(L)'
;MDESGCVYLSGSRRKVDFVLAYSPAKHQAIRDIFEEELSKAGLVLEHVPQNPSGLCFVKIHAPWEVLSCFAEIMRLKMPVKEWSLRMQEQNAMLDCEPVEVRAMGRRQKQFAVTFSMSKEYL
;
A
#
# COMPACT_ATOMS: atom_id res chain seq x y z
N MET A 1 -14.72 7.82 17.70
CA MET A 1 -15.75 7.61 16.66
C MET A 1 -15.26 6.45 15.83
N ASP A 2 -15.83 5.26 16.03
CA ASP A 2 -15.59 4.12 15.14
C ASP A 2 -16.27 4.42 13.80
N GLU A 3 -15.48 4.51 12.72
CA GLU A 3 -16.05 4.55 11.37
C GLU A 3 -16.67 3.18 11.07
N SER A 4 -17.99 3.13 10.93
CA SER A 4 -18.73 1.93 10.56
C SER A 4 -18.18 1.32 9.27
N GLY A 5 -17.51 0.17 9.38
CA GLY A 5 -16.93 -0.57 8.26
C GLY A 5 -15.43 -0.84 8.36
N CYS A 6 -14.75 -0.28 9.37
CA CYS A 6 -13.34 -0.55 9.62
C CYS A 6 -13.16 -1.55 10.77
N VAL A 7 -12.39 -2.62 10.53
CA VAL A 7 -11.93 -3.53 11.58
C VAL A 7 -10.50 -3.16 11.95
N TYR A 8 -10.21 -3.10 13.24
CA TYR A 8 -8.88 -2.80 13.77
C TYR A 8 -8.32 -3.99 14.55
N LEU A 9 -6.99 -4.02 14.67
CA LEU A 9 -6.31 -4.90 15.61
C LEU A 9 -6.62 -4.48 17.06
N SER A 10 -6.76 -5.46 17.94
CA SER A 10 -7.08 -5.29 19.35
C SER A 10 -6.05 -4.38 20.04
N GLY A 11 -6.54 -3.34 20.72
CA GLY A 11 -5.69 -2.40 21.45
C GLY A 11 -4.86 -1.46 20.58
N SER A 12 -5.13 -1.36 19.28
CA SER A 12 -4.41 -0.43 18.39
C SER A 12 -5.32 0.28 17.39
N ARG A 13 -4.83 1.33 16.74
CA ARG A 13 -5.50 2.00 15.61
C ARG A 13 -5.09 1.43 14.25
N ARG A 14 -4.50 0.24 14.23
CA ARG A 14 -4.04 -0.41 12.99
C ARG A 14 -5.21 -1.11 12.32
N LYS A 15 -5.51 -0.69 11.10
CA LYS A 15 -6.59 -1.24 10.30
C LYS A 15 -6.21 -2.65 9.82
N VAL A 16 -7.18 -3.56 9.82
CA VAL A 16 -7.02 -4.90 9.26
C VAL A 16 -7.11 -4.82 7.74
N ASP A 17 -6.09 -5.34 7.07
CA ASP A 17 -6.01 -5.41 5.61
C ASP A 17 -6.57 -6.74 5.09
N PHE A 18 -6.23 -7.83 5.76
CA PHE A 18 -6.68 -9.18 5.40
C PHE A 18 -7.13 -9.98 6.62
N VAL A 19 -8.00 -10.97 6.38
CA VAL A 19 -8.41 -11.95 7.39
C VAL A 19 -8.21 -13.34 6.82
N LEU A 20 -7.45 -14.18 7.52
CA LEU A 20 -7.40 -15.62 7.24
C LEU A 20 -8.49 -16.33 8.03
N ALA A 21 -9.14 -17.29 7.40
CA ALA A 21 -10.11 -18.17 8.05
C ALA A 21 -9.72 -19.62 7.78
N TYR A 22 -9.65 -20.44 8.83
CA TYR A 22 -9.30 -21.85 8.70
C TYR A 22 -10.00 -22.72 9.73
N SER A 23 -10.05 -24.03 9.43
CA SER A 23 -10.46 -25.05 10.39
C SER A 23 -9.21 -25.63 11.07
N PRO A 24 -9.14 -25.68 12.41
CA PRO A 24 -7.93 -26.11 13.12
C PRO A 24 -7.59 -27.59 12.87
N ALA A 25 -8.58 -28.41 12.53
CA ALA A 25 -8.43 -29.85 12.35
C ALA A 25 -7.62 -30.28 11.10
N LYS A 26 -7.29 -29.35 10.20
CA LYS A 26 -6.59 -29.67 8.94
C LYS A 26 -5.31 -28.85 8.78
N HIS A 27 -4.32 -29.47 8.13
CA HIS A 27 -3.10 -28.82 7.62
C HIS A 27 -2.32 -27.95 8.63
N GLN A 28 -2.20 -28.37 9.90
CA GLN A 28 -1.50 -27.61 10.95
C GLN A 28 -0.07 -27.23 10.54
N ALA A 29 0.75 -28.19 10.13
CA ALA A 29 2.14 -27.92 9.77
C ALA A 29 2.29 -26.90 8.62
N ILE A 30 1.40 -26.93 7.62
CA ILE A 30 1.42 -25.99 6.50
C ILE A 30 1.03 -24.59 6.97
N ARG A 31 0.06 -24.50 7.88
CA ARG A 31 -0.36 -23.23 8.47
C ARG A 31 0.74 -22.60 9.30
N ASP A 32 1.43 -23.38 10.13
CA ASP A 32 2.51 -22.88 10.97
C ASP A 32 3.63 -22.27 10.13
N ILE A 33 4.03 -22.96 9.05
CA ILE A 33 5.00 -22.44 8.08
C ILE A 33 4.48 -21.16 7.41
N PHE A 34 3.23 -21.15 6.96
CA PHE A 34 2.66 -19.98 6.30
C PHE A 34 2.62 -18.75 7.22
N GLU A 35 2.15 -18.91 8.46
CA GLU A 35 2.09 -17.82 9.44
C GLU A 35 3.48 -17.34 9.87
N GLU A 36 4.45 -18.25 9.96
CA GLU A 36 5.85 -17.90 10.22
C GLU A 36 6.43 -17.04 9.09
N GLU A 37 6.20 -17.43 7.83
CA GLU A 37 6.66 -16.67 6.67
C GLU A 37 5.98 -15.30 6.57
N LEU A 38 4.68 -15.19 6.89
CA LEU A 38 4.01 -13.88 6.96
C LEU A 38 4.63 -12.98 8.02
N SER A 39 4.98 -13.54 9.18
CA SER A 39 5.63 -12.80 10.26
C SER A 39 7.05 -12.36 9.86
N LYS A 40 7.82 -13.23 9.19
CA LYS A 40 9.15 -12.90 8.64
C LYS A 40 9.10 -11.81 7.56
N ALA A 41 8.03 -11.78 6.75
CA ALA A 41 7.80 -10.73 5.77
C ALA A 41 7.46 -9.36 6.41
N GLY A 42 7.31 -9.28 7.74
CA GLY A 42 7.04 -8.06 8.49
C GLY A 42 5.56 -7.74 8.66
N LEU A 43 4.65 -8.69 8.35
CA LEU A 43 3.22 -8.51 8.59
C LEU A 43 2.90 -8.73 10.07
N VAL A 44 1.88 -8.01 10.55
CA VAL A 44 1.41 -8.12 11.94
C VAL A 44 0.17 -9.01 11.97
N LEU A 45 0.26 -10.13 12.69
CA LEU A 45 -0.79 -11.13 12.83
C LEU A 45 -1.44 -11.02 14.22
N GLU A 46 -2.76 -11.11 14.28
CA GLU A 46 -3.54 -11.25 15.53
C GLU A 46 -4.47 -12.44 15.41
N HIS A 47 -4.24 -13.43 16.27
CA HIS A 47 -5.09 -14.62 16.38
C HIS A 47 -6.35 -14.32 17.19
N VAL A 48 -7.50 -14.60 16.59
CA VAL A 48 -8.80 -14.47 17.25
C VAL A 48 -9.16 -15.83 17.87
N PRO A 49 -9.71 -15.88 19.09
CA PRO A 49 -10.17 -17.12 19.71
C PRO A 49 -11.19 -17.85 18.82
N GLN A 50 -11.18 -19.17 18.89
CA GLN A 50 -12.03 -20.02 18.07
C GLN A 50 -13.51 -19.68 18.29
N ASN A 51 -14.24 -19.50 17.20
CA ASN A 51 -15.66 -19.21 17.24
C ASN A 51 -16.45 -20.51 17.58
N PRO A 52 -17.70 -20.45 18.09
CA PRO A 52 -18.50 -21.65 18.39
C PRO A 52 -18.76 -22.52 17.16
N SER A 53 -18.63 -21.96 15.95
CA SER A 53 -18.72 -22.68 14.68
C SER A 53 -17.49 -23.54 14.35
N GLY A 54 -16.45 -23.52 15.18
CA GLY A 54 -15.24 -24.33 14.99
C GLY A 54 -14.22 -23.75 14.00
N LEU A 55 -14.39 -22.48 13.61
CA LEU A 55 -13.45 -21.76 12.75
C LEU A 55 -12.54 -20.84 13.57
N CYS A 56 -11.28 -20.76 13.14
CA CYS A 56 -10.29 -19.83 13.66
C CYS A 56 -10.07 -18.71 12.64
N PHE A 57 -9.80 -17.51 13.15
CA PHE A 57 -9.53 -16.34 12.33
C PHE A 57 -8.21 -15.69 12.74
N VAL A 58 -7.48 -15.19 11.75
CA VAL A 58 -6.26 -14.38 11.97
C VAL A 58 -6.43 -13.07 11.23
N LYS A 59 -6.38 -11.97 11.96
CA LYS A 59 -6.37 -10.63 11.37
C LYS A 59 -4.93 -10.30 10.99
N ILE A 60 -4.76 -9.72 9.81
CA ILE A 60 -3.46 -9.32 9.28
C ILE A 60 -3.48 -7.82 9.02
N HIS A 61 -2.44 -7.14 9.50
CA HIS A 61 -2.14 -5.76 9.18
C HIS A 61 -0.78 -5.67 8.47
N ALA A 62 -0.73 -4.88 7.41
CA ALA A 62 0.49 -4.56 6.69
C ALA A 62 1.03 -3.19 7.15
N PRO A 63 2.18 -3.15 7.84
CA PRO A 63 2.83 -1.89 8.19
C PRO A 63 3.22 -1.08 6.95
N TRP A 64 3.38 0.22 7.13
CA TRP A 64 3.75 1.15 6.04
C TRP A 64 5.04 0.71 5.34
N GLU A 65 6.02 0.25 6.09
CA GLU A 65 7.33 -0.18 5.61
C GLU A 65 7.21 -1.36 4.64
N VAL A 66 6.29 -2.29 4.93
CA VAL A 66 5.98 -3.42 4.05
C VAL A 66 5.25 -2.91 2.81
N LEU A 67 4.19 -2.10 2.99
CA LEU A 67 3.41 -1.56 1.87
C LEU A 67 4.28 -0.72 0.91
N SER A 68 5.17 0.12 1.42
CA SER A 68 6.04 0.98 0.60
C SER A 68 7.04 0.15 -0.19
N CYS A 69 7.69 -0.83 0.44
CA CYS A 69 8.62 -1.73 -0.23
C CYS A 69 7.94 -2.46 -1.40
N PHE A 70 6.78 -3.09 -1.14
CA PHE A 70 6.03 -3.78 -2.18
C PHE A 70 5.47 -2.83 -3.24
N ALA A 71 5.03 -1.62 -2.88
CA ALA A 71 4.56 -0.62 -3.83
C ALA A 71 5.66 -0.19 -4.81
N GLU A 72 6.90 -0.07 -4.34
CA GLU A 72 8.06 0.25 -5.17
C GLU A 72 8.41 -0.90 -6.11
N ILE A 73 8.47 -2.13 -5.59
CA ILE A 73 8.70 -3.34 -6.40
C ILE A 73 7.61 -3.51 -7.47
N MET A 74 6.35 -3.29 -7.10
CA MET A 74 5.19 -3.39 -8.00
C MET A 74 5.06 -2.18 -8.94
N ARG A 75 5.89 -1.14 -8.78
CA ARG A 75 5.85 0.10 -9.56
C ARG A 75 4.46 0.74 -9.60
N LEU A 76 3.80 0.82 -8.45
CA LEU A 76 2.46 1.41 -8.35
C LEU A 76 2.47 2.86 -8.86
N LYS A 77 1.50 3.21 -9.70
CA LYS A 77 1.36 4.59 -10.19
C LYS A 77 0.59 5.42 -9.17
N MET A 78 1.23 6.47 -8.68
CA MET A 78 0.66 7.41 -7.73
C MET A 78 0.24 8.71 -8.44
N PRO A 79 -0.95 9.26 -8.12
CA PRO A 79 -1.32 10.57 -8.61
C PRO A 79 -0.38 11.63 -8.03
N VAL A 80 0.05 12.57 -8.87
CA VAL A 80 0.92 13.68 -8.44
C VAL A 80 0.31 15.02 -8.78
N LYS A 81 0.60 16.02 -7.93
CA LYS A 81 0.20 17.40 -8.18
C LYS A 81 0.93 17.95 -9.40
N GLU A 82 0.18 18.68 -10.23
CA GLU A 82 0.68 19.24 -11.49
C GLU A 82 1.87 20.20 -11.31
N TRP A 83 1.90 20.98 -10.22
CA TRP A 83 2.97 21.96 -9.98
C TRP A 83 4.37 21.32 -9.84
N SER A 84 4.46 20.19 -9.12
CA SER A 84 5.72 19.50 -8.86
C SER A 84 6.35 18.95 -10.15
N LEU A 85 5.53 18.60 -11.13
CA LEU A 85 6.01 18.13 -12.44
C LEU A 85 6.39 19.27 -13.37
N ARG A 86 5.67 20.39 -13.34
CA ARG A 86 6.03 21.57 -14.13
C ARG A 86 7.42 22.10 -13.76
N MET A 87 7.80 22.04 -12.48
CA MET A 87 9.17 22.42 -12.06
C MET A 87 10.24 21.44 -12.58
N GLN A 88 9.98 20.13 -12.58
CA GLN A 88 10.91 19.15 -13.18
C GLN A 88 11.01 19.33 -14.71
N GLU A 89 9.91 19.57 -15.41
CA GLU A 89 9.91 19.86 -16.85
C GLU A 89 10.68 21.14 -17.15
N GLN A 90 10.47 22.23 -16.39
CA GLN A 90 11.23 23.47 -16.55
C GLN A 90 12.72 23.27 -16.30
N ASN A 91 13.11 22.50 -15.28
CA ASN A 91 14.52 22.26 -14.98
C ASN A 91 15.21 21.40 -16.05
N ALA A 92 14.48 20.49 -16.71
CA ALA A 92 14.96 19.72 -17.86
C ALA A 92 14.93 20.52 -19.19
N MET A 93 14.08 21.55 -19.27
CA MET A 93 13.95 22.41 -20.46
C MET A 93 14.96 23.58 -20.47
N LEU A 94 15.58 23.90 -19.33
CA LEU A 94 16.67 24.88 -19.25
C LEU A 94 17.97 24.43 -19.96
N ASP A 95 18.05 23.18 -20.42
CA ASP A 95 19.16 22.66 -21.24
C ASP A 95 18.89 22.74 -22.77
N CYS A 96 17.75 23.29 -23.21
CA CYS A 96 17.45 23.44 -24.63
C CYS A 96 16.94 24.86 -24.96
N GLU A 97 17.62 25.50 -25.92
CA GLU A 97 17.29 26.83 -26.45
C GLU A 97 15.82 26.97 -26.92
N PRO A 98 15.22 28.17 -26.80
CA PRO A 98 13.77 28.33 -26.86
C PRO A 98 13.22 28.10 -28.27
N VAL A 99 12.24 27.20 -28.38
CA VAL A 99 11.40 27.01 -29.58
C VAL A 99 10.00 27.55 -29.31
N GLU A 100 9.53 28.48 -30.14
CA GLU A 100 8.18 29.06 -30.06
C GLU A 100 7.11 28.00 -30.36
N VAL A 101 6.19 27.77 -29.40
CA VAL A 101 5.07 26.82 -29.59
C VAL A 101 3.72 27.52 -29.41
N ARG A 102 2.92 27.50 -30.49
CA ARG A 102 1.53 27.97 -30.55
C ARG A 102 0.63 27.23 -29.54
N ALA A 103 -0.22 28.00 -28.86
CA ALA A 103 -1.12 27.51 -27.81
C ALA A 103 -2.25 26.63 -28.36
N MET A 104 -2.25 25.35 -27.98
CA MET A 104 -3.38 24.41 -28.14
C MET A 104 -3.96 24.08 -26.76
N GLY A 105 -5.29 23.97 -26.69
CA GLY A 105 -6.09 23.91 -25.46
C GLY A 105 -5.60 22.93 -24.39
N ARG A 106 -5.65 23.37 -23.12
CA ARG A 106 -5.20 22.63 -21.94
C ARG A 106 -6.07 21.39 -21.71
N ARG A 107 -5.61 20.21 -22.16
CA ARG A 107 -6.04 18.92 -21.58
C ARG A 107 -5.59 18.91 -20.12
N GLN A 108 -6.51 18.78 -19.17
CA GLN A 108 -6.15 18.44 -17.79
C GLN A 108 -5.48 17.06 -17.80
N LYS A 109 -4.14 17.04 -17.81
CA LYS A 109 -3.37 15.81 -17.69
C LYS A 109 -3.48 15.36 -16.23
N GLN A 110 -4.09 14.20 -15.99
CA GLN A 110 -3.90 13.51 -14.71
C GLN A 110 -2.47 12.98 -14.73
N PHE A 111 -1.62 13.58 -13.90
CA PHE A 111 -0.24 13.17 -13.84
C PHE A 111 -0.06 12.06 -12.81
N ALA A 112 0.59 10.97 -13.23
CA ALA A 112 0.92 9.88 -12.34
C ALA A 112 2.38 9.46 -12.54
N VAL A 113 3.09 9.18 -11.45
CA VAL A 113 4.47 8.68 -11.45
C VAL A 113 4.54 7.37 -10.68
N THR A 114 5.56 6.56 -10.93
CA THR A 114 5.80 5.35 -10.14
C THR A 114 6.18 5.71 -8.70
N PHE A 115 5.64 4.96 -7.75
CA PHE A 115 6.01 5.01 -6.34
C PHE A 115 7.51 4.67 -6.17
N SER A 116 8.19 5.40 -5.31
CA SER A 116 9.62 5.29 -4.99
C SER A 116 9.85 5.91 -3.62
N MET A 117 10.45 5.16 -2.70
CA MET A 117 10.72 5.65 -1.34
C MET A 117 11.68 6.85 -1.30
N SER A 118 12.47 7.05 -2.35
CA SER A 118 13.45 8.13 -2.48
C SER A 118 12.84 9.47 -2.95
N LYS A 119 11.56 9.49 -3.35
CA LYS A 119 10.91 10.68 -3.90
C LYS A 119 10.03 11.35 -2.85
N GLU A 120 10.18 12.65 -2.67
CA GLU A 120 9.28 13.44 -1.84
C GLU A 120 7.98 13.72 -2.60
N TYR A 121 6.86 13.27 -2.04
CA TYR A 121 5.51 13.38 -2.61
C TYR A 121 4.69 14.50 -1.94
N LEU A 122 5.28 15.70 -1.75
CA LEU A 122 4.62 16.84 -1.09
C LEU A 122 4.26 17.98 -2.07
#